data_AF-A0A892ZJW3-F1
#
_entry.id   AF-A0A892ZJW3-F1
#
_cell.length_a   1.000
_cell.length_b   1.000
_cell.length_c   1.000
_cell.angle_alpha   90.00
_cell.angle_beta   90.00
_cell.angle_gamma   90.00
#
_symmetry.space_group_name_H-M   'P 1'
#
loop_
_entity.id
_entity.type
_entity.pdbx_description
1 polymer ?
#
loop_
_entity_poly.entity_id
_entity_poly.type
_entity_poly.pdbx_seq_one_letter_code
_entity_poly.pdbx_strand_id
1 'polypeptide(L)'
;MKPEHVDIWFQDESRIGQQGSLTRVWHEKGKRPRIIRQQQFEYAYIFGAVCLRTGTTAALVMPSVNKEAMLLHLRQISKETPKAGMLWW
;
A
#
# COMPACT_ATOMS: atom_id res chain seq x y z
N MET A 1 20.25 18.80 -15.73
CA MET A 1 20.41 18.10 -14.44
C MET A 1 21.25 16.86 -14.68
N LYS A 2 22.32 16.63 -13.90
CA LYS A 2 23.05 15.37 -14.02
C LYS A 2 22.23 14.24 -13.34
N PRO A 3 22.22 13.00 -13.85
CA PRO A 3 21.43 11.91 -13.30
C PRO A 3 21.67 11.68 -11.80
N GLU A 4 22.90 11.91 -11.33
CA GLU A 4 23.26 11.80 -9.91
C GLU A 4 22.51 12.76 -8.97
N HIS A 5 21.79 13.76 -9.49
CA HIS A 5 21.02 14.73 -8.70
C HIS A 5 19.50 14.45 -8.71
N VAL A 6 19.04 13.39 -9.36
CA VAL A 6 17.61 13.05 -9.44
C VAL A 6 17.27 11.93 -8.45
N ASP A 7 16.26 12.16 -7.59
CA ASP A 7 15.68 11.08 -6.79
C ASP A 7 14.69 10.27 -7.63
N ILE A 8 14.91 8.95 -7.69
CA ILE A 8 13.99 8.01 -8.32
C ILE A 8 13.18 7.36 -7.21
N TRP A 9 11.87 7.61 -7.25
CA TRP A 9 10.90 7.01 -6.35
C TRP A 9 10.18 5.86 -7.06
N PHE A 10 10.16 4.70 -6.42
CA PHE A 10 9.34 3.56 -6.84
C PHE A 10 8.09 3.56 -5.99
N GLN A 11 6.93 3.49 -6.64
CA GLN A 11 5.64 3.58 -5.99
C GLN A 11 4.74 2.45 -6.45
N ASP A 12 3.93 1.92 -5.53
CA ASP A 12 2.89 0.94 -5.81
C ASP A 12 1.69 1.08 -4.87
N GLU A 13 0.60 0.43 -5.22
CA GLU A 13 -0.60 0.29 -4.41
C GLU A 13 -0.92 -1.18 -4.11
N SER A 14 -1.28 -1.47 -2.87
CA SER A 14 -1.74 -2.80 -2.48
C SER A 14 -3.05 -2.75 -1.71
N ARG A 15 -3.97 -3.66 -2.02
CA ARG A 15 -5.19 -3.86 -1.24
C ARG A 15 -4.91 -4.84 -0.11
N ILE A 16 -5.11 -4.40 1.12
CA ILE A 16 -5.03 -5.23 2.32
C ILE A 16 -6.43 -5.41 2.92
N GLY A 17 -6.75 -6.62 3.35
CA GLY A 17 -8.05 -6.92 3.93
C GLY A 17 -8.12 -8.34 4.44
N GLN A 18 -9.01 -8.59 5.40
CA GLN A 18 -9.23 -9.93 5.90
C GLN A 18 -10.09 -10.72 4.92
N GLN A 19 -9.50 -11.73 4.29
CA GLN A 19 -10.26 -12.70 3.53
C GLN A 19 -10.48 -13.96 4.39
N GLY A 20 -11.75 -14.26 4.68
CA GLY A 20 -12.09 -15.52 5.36
C GLY A 20 -11.62 -16.73 4.56
N SER A 21 -10.87 -17.62 5.21
CA SER A 21 -10.48 -18.93 4.67
C SER A 21 -11.36 -20.02 5.28
N LEU A 22 -11.62 -21.07 4.49
CA LEU A 22 -12.20 -22.30 5.02
C LEU A 22 -11.04 -23.18 5.49
N THR A 23 -11.05 -23.55 6.77
CA THR A 23 -10.05 -24.45 7.36
C THR A 23 -10.58 -25.88 7.44
N ARG A 24 -9.67 -26.86 7.57
CA ARG A 24 -10.08 -28.23 7.85
C ARG A 24 -10.67 -28.30 9.26
N VAL A 25 -11.82 -28.94 9.38
CA VAL A 25 -12.50 -29.15 10.65
C VAL A 25 -12.70 -30.64 10.90
N TRP A 26 -12.60 -31.03 12.17
CA TRP A 26 -13.06 -32.35 12.60
C TRP A 26 -14.58 -32.37 12.61
N HIS A 27 -15.15 -33.48 12.16
CA HIS A 27 -16.59 -33.66 12.07
C HIS A 27 -16.95 -35.12 12.34
N GLU A 28 -18.18 -35.35 12.75
CA GLU A 28 -18.70 -36.70 13.02
C GLU A 28 -18.58 -37.58 11.77
N LYS A 29 -18.04 -38.79 11.95
CA LYS A 29 -17.85 -39.78 10.88
C LYS A 29 -19.20 -40.15 10.27
N GLY A 30 -19.29 -40.12 8.94
CA GLY A 30 -20.52 -40.41 8.20
C GLY A 30 -21.45 -39.21 7.99
N LYS A 31 -21.12 -38.03 8.53
CA LYS A 31 -21.89 -36.79 8.29
C LYS A 31 -21.07 -35.76 7.52
N ARG A 32 -21.72 -35.06 6.59
CA ARG A 32 -21.09 -34.00 5.78
C ARG A 32 -21.01 -32.69 6.57
N PRO A 33 -19.81 -32.14 6.84
CA PRO A 33 -19.69 -30.82 7.46
C PRO A 33 -20.24 -29.73 6.53
N ARG A 34 -21.01 -28.79 7.09
CA ARG A 34 -21.49 -27.57 6.42
C ARG A 34 -20.98 -26.37 7.19
N ILE A 35 -20.07 -25.62 6.59
CA ILE A 35 -19.55 -24.36 7.15
C ILE A 35 -19.91 -23.23 6.20
N ILE A 36 -20.35 -22.12 6.78
CA ILE A 36 -20.59 -20.88 6.04
C ILE A 36 -19.25 -20.17 5.88
N ARG A 37 -18.83 -19.95 4.63
CA ARG A 37 -17.71 -19.05 4.35
C ARG A 37 -18.24 -17.62 4.39
N GLN A 38 -17.72 -16.81 5.30
CA GLN A 38 -17.96 -15.37 5.26
C GLN A 38 -17.33 -14.81 3.97
N GLN A 39 -18.18 -14.28 3.09
CA GLN A 39 -17.77 -13.64 1.83
C GLN A 39 -17.70 -12.12 1.94
N GLN A 40 -18.11 -11.56 3.07
CA GLN A 40 -17.93 -10.14 3.37
C GLN A 40 -16.47 -9.92 3.79
N PHE A 41 -15.79 -9.00 3.11
CA PHE A 41 -14.43 -8.61 3.42
C PHE A 41 -14.38 -7.09 3.55
N GLU A 42 -13.75 -6.62 4.62
CA GLU A 42 -13.31 -5.23 4.74
C GLU A 42 -11.90 -5.13 4.18
N TYR A 43 -11.63 -4.02 3.51
CA TYR A 43 -10.35 -3.77 2.89
C TYR A 43 -9.98 -2.29 2.99
N ALA A 44 -8.68 -2.06 3.01
CA ALA A 44 -8.05 -0.78 2.84
C ALA A 44 -6.98 -0.90 1.75
N TYR A 45 -6.50 0.24 1.29
CA TYR A 45 -5.44 0.33 0.31
C TYR A 45 -4.23 0.99 0.94
N ILE A 46 -3.07 0.40 0.72
CA ILE A 46 -1.78 0.96 1.11
C ILE A 46 -1.14 1.50 -0.15
N PHE A 47 -0.86 2.79 -0.15
CA PHE A 47 0.03 3.42 -1.11
C PHE A 47 1.41 3.48 -0.48
N GLY A 48 2.42 2.95 -1.15
CA GLY A 48 3.78 2.94 -0.67
C GLY A 48 4.75 3.42 -1.73
N ALA A 49 5.70 4.26 -1.33
CA ALA A 49 6.79 4.70 -2.19
C ALA A 49 8.12 4.66 -1.45
N VAL A 50 9.19 4.32 -2.17
CA VAL A 50 10.56 4.27 -1.65
C VAL A 50 11.53 4.95 -2.62
N CYS A 51 12.43 5.76 -2.07
CA CYS A 51 13.57 6.30 -2.80
C CYS A 51 14.79 5.39 -2.60
N LEU A 52 15.32 4.81 -3.68
CA LEU A 52 16.49 3.92 -3.59
C LEU A 52 17.77 4.62 -3.14
N ARG A 53 17.90 5.91 -3.46
CA ARG A 53 19.12 6.68 -3.17
C ARG A 53 19.26 6.98 -1.68
N THR A 54 18.16 7.37 -1.03
CA THR A 54 18.15 7.81 0.37
C THR A 54 17.62 6.75 1.33
N GLY A 55 16.91 5.73 0.81
CA GLY A 55 16.15 4.78 1.63
C GLY A 55 14.88 5.38 2.25
N THR A 56 14.52 6.62 1.92
CA THR A 56 13.33 7.29 2.46
C THR A 56 12.07 6.63 1.91
N THR A 57 11.06 6.49 2.76
CA THR A 57 9.76 5.90 2.39
C THR A 57 8.61 6.86 2.68
N ALA A 58 7.61 6.87 1.81
CA ALA A 58 6.34 7.56 2.02
C ALA A 58 5.20 6.56 1.90
N ALA A 59 4.26 6.52 2.85
CA ALA A 59 3.13 5.59 2.80
C ALA A 59 1.83 6.23 3.32
N LEU A 60 0.70 5.77 2.77
CA LEU A 60 -0.66 6.15 3.21
C LEU A 60 -1.58 4.94 3.21
N VAL A 61 -2.48 4.88 4.18
CA VAL A 61 -3.60 3.93 4.21
C VAL A 61 -4.88 4.67 3.84
N MET A 62 -5.58 4.21 2.81
CA MET A 62 -6.76 4.85 2.24
C MET A 62 -7.93 3.86 2.13
N PRO A 63 -9.19 4.30 2.32
CA PRO A 63 -10.35 3.43 2.17
C PRO A 63 -10.64 3.05 0.71
N SER A 64 -10.12 3.80 -0.26
CA SER A 64 -10.35 3.59 -1.69
C SER A 64 -9.16 4.04 -2.53
N VAL A 65 -9.07 3.54 -3.77
CA VAL A 65 -8.11 3.98 -4.78
C VAL A 65 -8.82 4.90 -5.76
N ASN A 66 -8.47 6.18 -5.70
CA ASN A 66 -8.99 7.20 -6.61
C ASN A 66 -7.93 8.30 -6.81
N LYS A 67 -8.26 9.28 -7.66
CA LYS A 67 -7.38 10.42 -7.96
C LYS A 67 -6.99 11.24 -6.71
N GLU A 68 -7.88 11.36 -5.74
CA GLU A 68 -7.65 12.16 -4.53
C GLU A 68 -6.67 11.45 -3.60
N ALA A 69 -6.81 10.14 -3.44
CA ALA A 69 -5.88 9.29 -2.70
C ALA A 69 -4.47 9.35 -3.30
N MET A 70 -4.35 9.21 -4.63
CA MET A 70 -3.07 9.35 -5.32
C MET A 70 -2.45 10.74 -5.12
N LEU A 71 -3.26 11.81 -5.22
CA LEU A 71 -2.77 13.16 -5.02
C LEU A 71 -2.27 13.41 -3.58
N LEU A 72 -2.94 12.84 -2.57
CA LEU A 72 -2.46 12.84 -1.20
C LEU A 72 -1.13 12.07 -1.06
N HIS A 73 -0.99 10.94 -1.74
CA HIS A 73 0.24 10.16 -1.74
C HIS A 73 1.42 10.91 -2.38
N LEU A 74 1.20 11.53 -3.55
CA LEU A 74 2.22 12.36 -4.21
C LEU A 74 2.62 13.57 -3.35
N ARG A 75 1.66 14.17 -2.63
CA ARG A 75 1.97 15.23 -1.66
C ARG A 75 2.85 14.71 -0.51
N GLN A 76 2.62 13.48 -0.05
CA GLN A 76 3.48 12.86 0.96
C GLN A 76 4.88 12.63 0.41
N ILE A 77 5.03 12.05 -0.79
CA ILE A 77 6.33 11.88 -1.46
C ILE A 77 7.05 13.23 -1.59
N SER A 78 6.33 14.28 -2.01
CA SER A 78 6.90 15.62 -2.15
C SER A 78 7.37 16.23 -0.83
N LYS A 79 6.74 15.88 0.30
CA LYS A 79 7.20 16.31 1.64
C LYS A 79 8.46 15.58 2.07
N GLU A 80 8.54 14.29 1.78
CA GLU A 80 9.70 13.45 2.13
C GLU A 80 10.89 13.67 1.20
N THR A 81 10.66 14.21 0.00
CA THR A 81 11.74 14.55 -0.94
C THR A 81 12.45 15.81 -0.44
N PRO A 82 13.77 15.76 -0.17
CA PRO A 82 14.52 16.94 0.22
C PRO A 82 14.34 18.04 -0.83
N LYS A 83 14.07 19.26 -0.38
CA LYS A 83 14.09 20.40 -1.28
C LYS A 83 15.48 20.49 -1.88
N ALA A 84 15.59 20.41 -3.21
CA ALA A 84 16.83 20.74 -3.88
C ALA A 84 17.26 22.11 -3.36
N GLY A 85 18.46 22.17 -2.77
CA GLY A 85 19.01 23.40 -2.26
C GLY A 85 18.94 24.44 -3.37
N MET A 86 18.09 25.45 -3.19
CA MET A 86 17.97 26.58 -4.09
C MET A 86 19.22 27.43 -3.86
N LEU A 87 20.35 26.97 -4.40
CA LEU A 87 21.57 27.76 -4.49
C LEU A 87 21.32 28.83 -5.55
N TRP A 88 20.77 29.96 -5.08
CA TRP A 88 20.72 31.22 -5.81
C TRP A 88 21.98 32.02 -5.52
N TRP A 89 23.14 31.51 -5.90
CA TRP A 89 24.39 32.26 -6.08
C TRP A 89 25.21 31.57 -7.16
#